data_AF-A0A7S1TBH1-F1
#
_entry.id   AF-A0A7S1TBH1-F1
#
_cell.length_a   1.000
_cell.length_b   1.000
_cell.length_c   1.000
_cell.angle_alpha   90.00
_cell.angle_beta   90.00
_cell.angle_gamma   90.00
#
_symmetry.space_group_name_H-M   'P 1'
#
loop_
_entity.id
_entity.type
_entity.pdbx_description
1 polymer ?
#
loop_
_entity_poly.entity_id
_entity_poly.type
_entity_poly.pdbx_seq_one_letter_code
_entity_poly.pdbx_strand_id
1 'polypeptide(L)'
;MRVVLILGLIGVWLVYVLGAPTIDEIMKLPDAKLAELGIAPVGETAKGREERYAQEQRAKVIQRIRSLQVSIQGAKVTLSQYRSQEQDIKKHIDDTMARKVDVRRHIDSIAEGRRTVEQRLAKVKGDLPEVDEVLERVMAENRKAEIEAVEKNKEYQELLEQYTTLADQLKEHPGLEMWLNKRIQKLPPLVQATILKTSRDLVGPMISGIQDVATLNDQLSEEMSRSFDGILPAIRGSPFYRGILFYLILLFPLFLVSNVVHQIRKHLGRLTVAHHIFLSNLYFSVLFLVCFLMSASTRQVIFHVFRHRNEAGFEAFVLIHFILLLRHVALHLLLLSASRETQELAESFTVTVCALHFFVNVFKPTMVDRDPTSAIWNFAFYCIVFGLISINRASLIQSWSFASWSTVEPASSTKGD
;
A
#
# COMPACT_ATOMS: atom_id res chain seq x y z
N MET A 1 29.00 3.80 9.64
CA MET A 1 29.46 4.81 10.61
C MET A 1 28.36 5.09 11.61
N ARG A 2 28.36 4.33 12.71
CA ARG A 2 27.54 4.54 13.90
C ARG A 2 28.41 4.13 15.09
N VAL A 3 28.16 4.77 16.23
CA VAL A 3 28.65 4.41 17.57
C VAL A 3 30.07 4.90 17.91
N VAL A 4 30.17 6.15 18.36
CA VAL A 4 31.18 6.54 19.36
C VAL A 4 30.49 7.46 20.34
N LEU A 5 30.04 6.88 21.46
CA LEU A 5 29.80 7.55 22.74
C LEU A 5 29.20 6.50 23.67
N ILE A 6 29.68 6.53 24.93
CA ILE A 6 29.16 5.85 26.13
C ILE A 6 30.09 4.72 26.66
N LEU A 7 30.83 5.12 27.70
CA LEU A 7 31.21 4.36 28.90
C LEU A 7 32.42 3.41 28.85
N GLY A 8 33.61 4.02 28.93
CA GLY A 8 34.80 3.37 29.47
C GLY A 8 35.17 4.00 30.82
N LEU A 9 34.47 3.63 31.89
CA LEU A 9 34.86 3.90 33.27
C LEU A 9 34.18 2.86 34.18
N ILE A 10 34.83 1.71 34.37
CA ILE A 10 34.81 0.82 35.55
C ILE A 10 35.80 -0.32 35.24
N GLY A 11 36.71 -0.58 36.17
CA GLY A 11 37.79 -1.58 36.08
C GLY A 11 39.11 -0.89 35.73
N VAL A 12 40.18 -0.97 36.52
CA VAL A 12 40.62 -2.07 37.35
C VAL A 12 41.50 -1.52 38.48
N TRP A 13 41.15 -1.95 39.68
CA TRP A 13 41.95 -1.94 40.89
C TRP A 13 43.06 -2.99 40.76
N LEU A 14 44.21 -2.76 41.41
CA LEU A 14 45.41 -3.62 41.52
C LEU A 14 46.41 -3.60 40.36
N VAL A 15 47.52 -2.87 40.56
CA VAL A 15 48.83 -3.52 40.78
C VAL A 15 49.54 -2.79 41.92
N TYR A 16 49.79 -3.55 42.98
CA TYR A 16 50.63 -3.31 44.15
C TYR A 16 52.13 -3.31 43.75
N VAL A 17 53.02 -2.96 44.70
CA VAL A 17 54.50 -3.16 44.69
C VAL A 17 55.26 -1.95 44.06
N LEU A 18 56.11 -1.15 44.72
CA LEU A 18 56.90 -1.20 45.97
C LEU A 18 57.37 0.23 46.33
N GLY A 19 57.62 0.51 47.61
CA GLY A 19 58.54 1.59 48.01
C GLY A 19 58.25 2.27 49.35
N ALA A 20 58.57 1.60 50.46
CA ALA A 20 58.68 2.21 51.80
C ALA A 20 59.95 3.10 51.91
N PRO A 21 60.16 3.95 52.95
CA PRO A 21 60.27 3.49 54.34
C PRO A 21 59.59 4.35 55.42
N THR A 22 59.40 3.66 56.55
CA THR A 22 59.13 4.07 57.93
C THR A 22 60.26 4.88 58.57
N ILE A 23 59.96 5.61 59.67
CA ILE A 23 60.60 5.47 61.01
C ILE A 23 59.93 6.45 62.02
N ASP A 24 59.33 5.84 63.05
CA ASP A 24 59.32 6.15 64.50
C ASP A 24 58.79 7.48 65.04
N GLU A 25 57.74 7.44 65.87
CA GLU A 25 57.79 7.38 67.35
C GLU A 25 58.50 8.62 67.93
N ILE A 26 57.84 9.46 68.73
CA ILE A 26 57.64 9.23 70.16
C ILE A 26 56.46 10.08 70.64
N MET A 27 55.42 9.42 71.16
CA MET A 27 54.54 9.97 72.18
C MET A 27 55.27 9.95 73.53
N LYS A 28 55.10 11.01 74.34
CA LYS A 28 54.71 10.93 75.78
C LYS A 28 54.74 12.32 76.47
N LEU A 29 53.58 12.72 76.98
CA LEU A 29 53.36 13.47 78.23
C LEU A 29 53.00 12.39 79.32
N PRO A 30 52.90 12.65 80.65
CA PRO A 30 53.05 13.89 81.46
C PRO A 30 53.81 13.67 82.82
N ASP A 31 53.59 14.58 83.78
CA ASP A 31 53.81 14.53 85.25
C ASP A 31 55.21 14.85 85.80
N ALA A 32 55.41 15.30 87.05
CA ALA A 32 54.68 16.05 88.08
C ALA A 32 55.66 16.10 89.28
N LYS A 33 55.53 17.14 90.13
CA LYS A 33 55.96 17.25 91.56
C LYS A 33 57.08 16.37 92.15
N LEU A 34 58.05 17.04 92.78
CA LEU A 34 58.63 16.76 94.12
C LEU A 34 59.58 17.94 94.43
N ALA A 35 59.28 18.93 95.28
CA ALA A 35 58.95 18.91 96.71
C ALA A 35 60.06 18.31 97.58
N GLU A 36 60.61 19.20 98.42
CA GLU A 36 61.22 18.97 99.73
C GLU A 36 62.42 18.01 99.83
N LEU A 37 63.55 18.56 100.30
CA LEU A 37 64.26 18.06 101.46
C LEU A 37 65.30 19.11 101.89
N GLY A 38 65.00 19.81 102.98
CA GLY A 38 65.94 20.67 103.66
C GLY A 38 66.83 19.85 104.58
N ILE A 39 68.15 20.00 104.44
CA ILE A 39 69.13 19.73 105.49
C ILE A 39 70.27 20.74 105.30
N ALA A 40 70.47 21.57 106.31
CA ALA A 40 71.69 22.34 106.58
C ALA A 40 72.16 21.94 108.00
N PRO A 41 73.38 22.28 108.47
CA PRO A 41 74.43 23.08 107.83
C PRO A 41 75.83 22.43 107.96
N VAL A 42 76.86 23.18 107.53
CA VAL A 42 78.19 23.38 108.16
C VAL A 42 79.29 23.36 107.09
N GLY A 43 79.93 24.51 106.89
CA GLY A 43 81.14 24.67 106.08
C GLY A 43 81.07 25.82 105.09
N GLU A 44 80.96 27.07 105.57
CA GLU A 44 81.05 28.27 104.73
C GLU A 44 82.44 28.37 104.09
N THR A 45 82.50 28.19 102.77
CA THR A 45 83.64 28.62 101.94
C THR A 45 83.12 29.40 100.74
N ALA A 46 83.87 30.41 100.31
CA ALA A 46 83.49 31.49 99.40
C ALA A 46 83.08 31.09 97.96
N LYS A 47 82.85 29.79 97.68
CA LYS A 47 82.46 29.22 96.37
C LYS A 47 80.94 29.20 96.11
N GLY A 48 80.11 29.37 97.15
CA GLY A 48 78.64 29.27 97.06
C GLY A 48 77.89 30.52 96.54
N ARG A 49 78.58 31.65 96.30
CA ARG A 49 77.95 32.86 95.73
C ARG A 49 77.90 32.86 94.18
N GLU A 50 78.82 32.15 93.51
CA GLU A 50 78.81 32.03 92.04
C GLU A 50 77.73 31.06 91.53
N GLU A 51 77.49 29.95 92.23
CA GLU A 51 76.51 28.93 91.80
C GLU A 51 75.06 29.43 91.88
N ARG A 52 74.73 30.29 92.86
CA ARG A 52 73.39 30.93 92.94
C ARG A 52 73.15 31.94 91.82
N TYR A 53 74.17 32.73 91.46
CA TYR A 53 74.06 33.68 90.34
C TYR A 53 73.94 32.95 88.99
N ALA A 54 74.67 31.84 88.82
CA ALA A 54 74.57 31.00 87.63
C ALA A 54 73.21 30.27 87.52
N GLN A 55 72.63 29.81 88.64
CA GLN A 55 71.29 29.22 88.65
C GLN A 55 70.20 30.24 88.34
N GLU A 56 70.30 31.46 88.84
CA GLU A 56 69.32 32.53 88.59
C GLU A 56 69.36 33.02 87.13
N GLN A 57 70.56 33.11 86.54
CA GLN A 57 70.75 33.41 85.11
C GLN A 57 70.19 32.29 84.22
N ARG A 58 70.41 31.00 84.58
CA ARG A 58 69.82 29.86 83.87
C ARG A 58 68.29 29.87 83.93
N ALA A 59 67.70 30.21 85.09
CA ALA A 59 66.25 30.31 85.23
C ALA A 59 65.66 31.41 84.33
N LYS A 60 66.31 32.59 84.25
CA LYS A 60 65.90 33.69 83.34
C LYS A 60 66.00 33.30 81.86
N VAL A 61 67.05 32.59 81.46
CA VAL A 61 67.20 32.08 80.08
C VAL A 61 66.13 31.05 79.75
N ILE A 62 65.84 30.11 80.65
CA ILE A 62 64.78 29.11 80.45
C ILE A 62 63.40 29.77 80.35
N GLN A 63 63.12 30.77 81.17
CA GLN A 63 61.86 31.53 81.09
C GLN A 63 61.72 32.26 79.74
N ARG A 64 62.81 32.83 79.23
CA ARG A 64 62.83 33.51 77.93
C ARG A 64 62.71 32.55 76.74
N ILE A 65 63.30 31.36 76.84
CA ILE A 65 63.11 30.28 75.85
C ILE A 65 61.65 29.82 75.85
N ARG A 66 61.03 29.63 77.02
CA ARG A 66 59.61 29.26 77.11
C ARG A 66 58.69 30.35 76.54
N SER A 67 58.93 31.62 76.85
CA SER A 67 58.14 32.72 76.27
C SER A 67 58.30 32.79 74.75
N LEU A 68 59.51 32.56 74.22
CA LEU A 68 59.75 32.52 72.78
C LEU A 68 59.10 31.29 72.13
N GLN A 69 59.14 30.12 72.77
CA GLN A 69 58.45 28.92 72.28
C GLN A 69 56.94 29.12 72.23
N VAL A 70 56.33 29.74 73.25
CA VAL A 70 54.91 30.10 73.25
C VAL A 70 54.60 31.09 72.14
N SER A 71 55.46 32.10 71.92
CA SER A 71 55.31 33.06 70.83
C SER A 71 55.44 32.42 69.44
N ILE A 72 56.39 31.49 69.26
CA ILE A 72 56.58 30.75 68.00
C ILE A 72 55.39 29.83 67.75
N GLN A 73 54.88 29.16 68.79
CA GLN A 73 53.71 28.30 68.65
C GLN A 73 52.45 29.12 68.34
N GLY A 74 52.29 30.28 68.98
CA GLY A 74 51.25 31.25 68.64
C GLY A 74 51.36 31.70 67.17
N ALA A 75 52.55 32.09 66.72
CA ALA A 75 52.78 32.49 65.34
C ALA A 75 52.52 31.35 64.34
N LYS A 76 52.87 30.09 64.68
CA LYS A 76 52.56 28.91 63.84
C LYS A 76 51.07 28.67 63.72
N VAL A 77 50.31 28.79 64.80
CA VAL A 77 48.84 28.68 64.79
C VAL A 77 48.25 29.79 63.91
N THR A 78 48.66 31.04 64.12
CA THR A 78 48.22 32.17 63.29
C THR A 78 48.56 31.96 61.81
N LEU A 79 49.75 31.46 61.49
CA LEU A 79 50.16 31.20 60.11
C LEU A 79 49.35 30.05 59.48
N SER A 80 49.01 29.01 60.25
CA SER A 80 48.13 27.94 59.78
C SER A 80 46.70 28.44 59.52
N GLN A 81 46.19 29.36 60.34
CA GLN A 81 44.89 30.00 60.15
C GLN A 81 44.88 30.85 58.88
N TYR A 82 45.92 31.66 58.63
CA TYR A 82 46.03 32.44 57.41
C TYR A 82 46.13 31.57 56.16
N ARG A 83 46.87 30.45 56.20
CA ARG A 83 46.92 29.50 55.08
C ARG A 83 45.56 28.85 54.80
N SER A 84 44.81 28.51 55.85
CA SER A 84 43.44 28.01 55.69
C SER A 84 42.53 29.06 55.04
N GLN A 85 42.59 30.31 55.51
CA GLN A 85 41.81 31.42 54.94
C GLN A 85 42.18 31.69 53.47
N GLU A 86 43.47 31.65 53.13
CA GLU A 86 43.93 31.80 51.74
C GLU A 86 43.38 30.69 50.85
N GLN A 87 43.37 29.44 51.34
CA GLN A 87 42.82 28.31 50.61
C GLN A 87 41.30 28.43 50.41
N ASP A 88 40.57 28.90 51.43
CA ASP A 88 39.12 29.15 51.35
C ASP A 88 38.79 30.28 50.36
N ILE A 89 39.55 31.37 50.40
CA ILE A 89 39.40 32.49 49.44
C ILE A 89 39.68 32.01 48.02
N LYS A 90 40.74 31.23 47.82
CA LYS A 90 41.08 30.68 46.50
C LYS A 90 39.96 29.80 45.97
N LYS A 91 39.42 28.91 46.81
CA LYS A 91 38.27 28.08 46.44
C LYS A 91 37.04 28.91 46.09
N HIS A 92 36.74 29.96 46.86
CA HIS A 92 35.62 30.86 46.57
C HIS A 92 35.80 31.62 45.23
N ILE A 93 37.03 32.02 44.90
CA ILE A 93 37.35 32.66 43.61
C ILE A 93 37.12 31.66 42.46
N ASP A 94 37.63 30.43 42.60
CA ASP A 94 37.47 29.39 41.59
C ASP A 94 35.99 29.04 41.36
N ASP A 95 35.20 28.90 42.43
CA ASP A 95 33.75 28.64 42.36
C ASP A 95 33.00 29.81 41.69
N THR A 96 33.40 31.05 41.97
CA THR A 96 32.79 32.25 41.35
C THR A 96 33.12 32.33 39.86
N MET A 97 34.34 31.99 39.46
CA MET A 97 34.75 31.93 38.06
C MET A 97 34.00 30.83 37.30
N ALA A 98 33.84 29.65 37.89
CA ALA A 98 33.06 28.55 37.31
C ALA A 98 31.60 28.97 37.07
N ARG A 99 30.95 29.61 38.05
CA ARG A 99 29.58 30.15 37.90
C ARG A 99 29.49 31.19 36.78
N LYS A 100 30.47 32.09 36.67
CA LYS A 100 30.49 33.11 35.61
C LYS A 100 30.59 32.49 34.21
N VAL A 101 31.39 31.43 34.05
CA VAL A 101 31.47 30.69 32.79
C VAL A 101 30.15 30.02 32.46
N ASP A 102 29.49 29.42 33.44
CA ASP A 102 28.20 28.74 33.25
C ASP A 102 27.08 29.73 32.86
N VAL A 103 27.00 30.87 33.55
CA VAL A 103 26.07 31.96 33.20
C VAL A 103 26.32 32.45 31.77
N ARG A 104 27.58 32.59 31.36
CA ARG A 104 27.91 33.00 30.00
C ARG A 104 27.44 31.98 28.96
N ARG A 105 27.64 30.68 29.21
CA ARG A 105 27.12 29.62 28.34
C ARG A 105 25.59 29.64 28.24
N HIS A 106 24.90 29.89 29.34
CA HIS A 106 23.45 30.05 29.34
C HIS A 106 22.99 31.26 28.52
N ILE A 107 23.67 32.41 28.64
CA ILE A 107 23.37 33.60 27.84
C ILE A 107 23.59 33.32 26.34
N ASP A 108 24.69 32.67 25.98
CA ASP A 108 25.00 32.32 24.59
C ASP A 108 23.96 31.35 24.02
N SER A 109 23.53 30.35 24.79
CA SER A 109 22.47 29.40 24.40
C SER A 109 21.11 30.08 24.21
N ILE A 110 20.74 31.02 25.09
CA ILE A 110 19.50 31.80 24.94
C ILE A 110 19.57 32.68 23.69
N ALA A 111 20.72 33.31 23.42
CA ALA A 111 20.91 34.13 22.23
C ALA A 111 20.81 33.31 20.94
N GLU A 112 21.37 32.09 20.91
CA GLU A 112 21.27 31.17 19.79
C GLU A 112 19.82 30.66 19.58
N GLY A 113 19.13 30.32 20.68
CA GLY A 113 17.71 29.95 20.65
C GLY A 113 16.85 31.07 20.08
N ARG A 114 17.09 32.32 20.49
CA ARG A 114 16.39 33.49 19.98
C ARG A 114 16.63 33.70 18.48
N ARG A 115 17.86 33.57 18.00
CA ARG A 115 18.18 33.65 16.56
C ARG A 115 17.43 32.59 15.76
N THR A 116 17.35 31.36 16.27
CA THR A 116 16.64 30.26 15.60
C THR A 116 15.13 30.54 15.53
N VAL A 117 14.54 31.07 16.60
CA VAL A 117 13.13 31.48 16.62
C VAL A 117 12.88 32.63 15.64
N GLU A 118 13.74 33.64 15.61
CA GLU A 118 13.64 34.78 14.68
C GLU A 118 13.75 34.33 13.22
N GLN A 119 14.66 33.40 12.91
CA GLN A 119 14.78 32.81 11.57
C GLN A 119 13.52 32.03 11.16
N ARG A 120 12.96 31.22 12.08
CA ARG A 120 11.71 30.49 11.81
C ARG A 120 10.53 31.45 11.62
N LEU A 121 10.44 32.50 12.43
CA LEU A 121 9.40 33.52 12.30
C LEU A 121 9.51 34.29 10.98
N ALA A 122 10.74 34.63 10.57
CA ALA A 122 10.99 35.28 9.28
C ALA A 122 10.59 34.38 8.11
N LYS A 123 10.91 33.08 8.18
CA LYS A 123 10.49 32.09 7.18
C LYS A 123 8.97 32.00 7.09
N VAL A 124 8.29 31.80 8.23
CA VAL A 124 6.82 31.72 8.27
C VAL A 124 6.16 33.00 7.73
N LYS A 125 6.72 34.18 8.03
CA LYS A 125 6.24 35.45 7.46
C LYS A 125 6.48 35.55 5.95
N GLY A 126 7.55 34.96 5.43
CA GLY A 126 7.82 34.89 4.00
C GLY A 126 6.87 33.95 3.27
N ASP A 127 6.47 32.84 3.91
CA ASP A 127 5.59 31.82 3.33
C ASP A 127 4.08 32.22 3.41
N LEU A 128 3.72 33.08 4.36
CA LEU A 128 2.35 33.59 4.58
C LEU A 128 1.64 34.12 3.32
N PRO A 129 2.23 35.01 2.50
CA PRO A 129 1.57 35.51 1.29
C PRO A 129 1.30 34.43 0.23
N GLU A 130 2.17 33.43 0.11
CA GLU A 130 1.96 32.30 -0.80
C GLU A 130 0.79 31.43 -0.32
N VAL A 131 0.70 31.19 1.00
CA VAL A 131 -0.42 30.45 1.60
C VAL A 131 -1.74 31.21 1.44
N ASP A 132 -1.74 32.53 1.64
CA ASP A 132 -2.93 33.37 1.45
C ASP A 132 -3.40 33.35 -0.02
N GLU A 133 -2.47 33.40 -0.99
CA GLU A 133 -2.81 33.31 -2.41
C GLU A 133 -3.42 31.94 -2.77
N VAL A 134 -2.83 30.85 -2.25
CA VAL A 134 -3.35 29.49 -2.45
C VAL A 134 -4.73 29.35 -1.80
N LEU A 135 -4.93 29.91 -0.60
CA LEU A 135 -6.22 29.88 0.08
C LEU A 135 -7.31 30.59 -0.72
N GLU A 136 -7.04 31.80 -1.22
CA GLU A 136 -7.98 32.54 -2.06
C GLU A 136 -8.31 31.78 -3.36
N ARG A 137 -7.31 31.15 -3.98
CA ARG A 137 -7.51 30.33 -5.18
C ARG A 137 -8.41 29.12 -4.90
N VAL A 138 -8.15 28.39 -3.83
CA VAL A 138 -8.97 27.23 -3.42
C VAL A 138 -10.38 27.65 -3.05
N MET A 139 -10.56 28.79 -2.38
CA MET A 139 -11.90 29.33 -2.08
C MET A 139 -12.67 29.71 -3.35
N ALA A 140 -12.00 30.28 -4.34
CA ALA A 140 -12.61 30.60 -5.63
C ALA A 140 -13.01 29.34 -6.42
N GLU A 141 -12.14 28.33 -6.47
CA GLU A 141 -12.43 27.04 -7.09
C GLU A 141 -13.59 26.32 -6.41
N ASN A 142 -13.64 26.32 -5.08
CA ASN A 142 -14.71 25.69 -4.32
C ASN A 142 -16.07 26.38 -4.57
N ARG A 143 -16.10 27.71 -4.62
CA ARG A 143 -17.32 28.46 -5.00
C ARG A 143 -17.80 28.11 -6.41
N LYS A 144 -16.86 27.96 -7.35
CA LYS A 144 -17.21 27.56 -8.73
C LYS A 144 -17.80 26.15 -8.77
N ALA A 145 -17.19 25.20 -8.06
CA ALA A 145 -17.69 23.83 -7.97
C ALA A 145 -19.07 23.76 -7.31
N GLU A 146 -19.34 24.58 -6.29
CA GLU A 146 -20.65 24.67 -5.64
C GLU A 146 -21.73 25.19 -6.61
N ILE A 147 -21.42 26.20 -7.43
CA ILE A 147 -22.33 26.71 -8.46
C ILE A 147 -22.63 25.63 -9.51
N GLU A 148 -21.59 24.94 -10.02
CA GLU A 148 -21.75 23.86 -11.01
C GLU A 148 -22.59 22.69 -10.44
N ALA A 149 -22.41 22.35 -9.17
CA ALA A 149 -23.19 21.31 -8.50
C ALA A 149 -24.68 21.68 -8.40
N VAL A 150 -24.99 22.94 -8.07
CA VAL A 150 -26.38 23.44 -8.03
C VAL A 150 -27.01 23.41 -9.42
N GLU A 151 -26.27 23.81 -10.46
CA GLU A 151 -26.74 23.80 -11.85
C GLU A 151 -27.01 22.38 -12.34
N LYS A 152 -26.10 21.44 -12.06
CA LYS A 152 -26.30 20.01 -12.40
C LYS A 152 -27.45 19.37 -11.65
N ASN A 153 -27.67 19.74 -10.39
CA ASN A 153 -28.82 19.26 -9.62
C ASN A 153 -30.14 19.79 -10.21
N LYS A 154 -30.15 21.03 -10.71
CA LYS A 154 -31.32 21.58 -11.41
C LYS A 154 -31.59 20.84 -12.72
N GLU A 155 -30.56 20.60 -13.55
CA GLU A 155 -30.69 19.79 -14.78
C GLU A 155 -31.24 18.39 -14.47
N TYR A 156 -30.77 17.76 -13.40
CA TYR A 156 -31.24 16.45 -12.97
C TYR A 156 -32.73 16.47 -12.59
N GLN A 157 -33.17 17.48 -11.84
CA GLN A 157 -34.59 17.62 -11.49
C GLN A 157 -35.48 17.86 -12.72
N GLU A 158 -35.05 18.70 -13.65
CA GLU A 158 -35.77 18.93 -14.92
C GLU A 158 -35.88 17.65 -15.75
N LEU A 159 -34.81 16.84 -15.81
CA LEU A 159 -34.81 15.57 -16.53
C LEU A 159 -35.71 14.53 -15.85
N LEU A 160 -35.75 14.52 -14.52
CA LEU A 160 -36.62 13.64 -13.75
C LEU A 160 -38.09 13.98 -13.99
N GLU A 161 -38.43 15.27 -14.00
CA GLU A 161 -39.79 15.75 -14.29
C GLU A 161 -40.22 15.43 -15.73
N GLN A 162 -39.30 15.58 -16.69
CA GLN A 162 -39.55 15.15 -18.08
C GLN A 162 -39.77 13.63 -18.15
N TYR A 163 -38.98 12.83 -17.45
CA TYR A 163 -39.14 11.38 -17.42
C TYR A 163 -40.48 10.96 -16.81
N THR A 164 -40.87 11.53 -15.66
CA THR A 164 -42.17 11.22 -15.03
C THR A 164 -43.32 11.63 -15.93
N THR A 165 -43.24 12.81 -16.55
CA THR A 165 -44.24 13.28 -17.52
C THR A 165 -44.33 12.35 -18.72
N LEU A 166 -43.19 11.89 -19.26
CA LEU A 166 -43.16 10.96 -20.39
C LEU A 166 -43.71 9.59 -20.01
N ALA A 167 -43.39 9.10 -18.81
CA ALA A 167 -43.86 7.83 -18.29
C ALA A 167 -45.38 7.85 -18.04
N ASP A 168 -45.91 8.97 -17.52
CA ASP A 168 -47.35 9.15 -17.33
C ASP A 168 -48.07 9.34 -18.67
N GLN A 169 -47.49 10.09 -19.61
CA GLN A 169 -47.99 10.14 -20.99
C GLN A 169 -47.98 8.76 -21.67
N LEU A 170 -46.97 7.91 -21.40
CA LEU A 170 -46.91 6.55 -21.95
C LEU A 170 -47.98 5.63 -21.34
N LYS A 171 -48.32 5.82 -20.06
CA LYS A 171 -49.39 5.10 -19.38
C LYS A 171 -50.78 5.54 -19.84
N GLU A 172 -50.97 6.83 -20.06
CA GLU A 172 -52.27 7.41 -20.41
C GLU A 172 -52.58 7.41 -21.91
N HIS A 173 -51.57 7.37 -22.79
CA HIS A 173 -51.82 7.28 -24.22
C HIS A 173 -52.08 5.83 -24.67
N PRO A 174 -53.27 5.52 -25.22
CA PRO A 174 -53.48 4.31 -26.02
C PRO A 174 -52.64 4.31 -27.31
N GLY A 175 -51.75 5.27 -27.50
CA GLY A 175 -50.87 5.42 -28.66
C GLY A 175 -49.89 4.26 -28.82
N LEU A 176 -49.40 3.65 -27.72
CA LEU A 176 -48.56 2.44 -27.84
C LEU A 176 -49.40 1.27 -28.35
N GLU A 177 -50.58 1.05 -27.79
CA GLU A 177 -51.51 0.00 -28.20
C GLU A 177 -52.03 0.22 -29.63
N MET A 178 -52.28 1.47 -30.01
CA MET A 178 -52.77 1.87 -31.33
C MET A 178 -51.66 1.87 -32.39
N TRP A 179 -50.43 2.26 -32.05
CA TRP A 179 -49.24 2.13 -32.90
C TRP A 179 -48.88 0.66 -33.11
N LEU A 180 -48.90 -0.13 -32.04
CA LEU A 180 -48.67 -1.57 -32.05
C LEU A 180 -49.74 -2.26 -32.89
N ASN A 181 -51.04 -1.95 -32.70
CA ASN A 181 -52.12 -2.46 -33.55
C ASN A 181 -51.94 -2.07 -35.03
N LYS A 182 -51.54 -0.82 -35.33
CA LYS A 182 -51.35 -0.32 -36.70
C LYS A 182 -50.13 -0.93 -37.41
N ARG A 183 -49.08 -1.29 -36.66
CA ARG A 183 -47.89 -2.01 -37.17
C ARG A 183 -48.15 -3.51 -37.32
N ILE A 184 -48.91 -4.09 -36.39
CA ILE A 184 -49.21 -5.52 -36.36
C ILE A 184 -50.25 -5.92 -37.42
N GLN A 185 -51.15 -5.03 -37.84
CA GLN A 185 -52.09 -5.27 -38.95
C GLN A 185 -51.42 -5.67 -40.28
N LYS A 186 -50.10 -5.41 -40.43
CA LYS A 186 -49.32 -5.80 -41.62
C LYS A 186 -48.67 -7.19 -41.51
N LEU A 187 -48.80 -7.85 -40.35
CA LEU A 187 -48.21 -9.17 -40.09
C LEU A 187 -49.25 -10.28 -40.28
N PRO A 188 -48.84 -11.51 -40.59
CA PRO A 188 -49.75 -12.65 -40.68
C PRO A 188 -50.58 -12.82 -39.39
N PRO A 189 -51.87 -13.20 -39.47
CA PRO A 189 -52.81 -13.19 -38.33
C PRO A 189 -52.33 -13.97 -37.10
N LEU A 190 -51.55 -15.02 -37.33
CA LEU A 190 -50.97 -15.87 -36.28
C LEU A 190 -49.92 -15.13 -35.44
N VAL A 191 -49.08 -14.32 -36.09
CA VAL A 191 -48.04 -13.52 -35.45
C VAL A 191 -48.66 -12.31 -34.74
N GLN A 192 -49.74 -11.75 -35.31
CA GLN A 192 -50.51 -10.68 -34.70
C GLN A 192 -51.15 -11.12 -33.38
N ALA A 193 -51.82 -12.26 -33.35
CA ALA A 193 -52.41 -12.81 -32.12
C ALA A 193 -51.34 -13.14 -31.08
N THR A 194 -50.17 -13.62 -31.53
CA THR A 194 -49.05 -13.94 -30.65
C THR A 194 -48.48 -12.69 -30.00
N ILE A 195 -48.11 -11.66 -30.79
CA ILE A 195 -47.51 -10.43 -30.27
C ILE A 195 -48.47 -9.65 -29.36
N LEU A 196 -49.77 -9.59 -29.69
CA LEU A 196 -50.75 -8.94 -28.83
C LEU A 196 -50.96 -9.68 -27.51
N LYS A 197 -50.80 -11.01 -27.51
CA LYS A 197 -50.84 -11.82 -26.29
C LYS A 197 -49.55 -11.65 -25.49
N THR A 198 -48.38 -11.69 -26.12
CA THR A 198 -47.09 -11.47 -25.43
C THR A 198 -46.96 -10.04 -24.90
N SER A 199 -47.44 -9.01 -25.60
CA SER A 199 -47.31 -7.63 -25.13
C SER A 199 -48.19 -7.34 -23.92
N ARG A 200 -49.36 -7.99 -23.83
CA ARG A 200 -50.26 -7.87 -22.68
C ARG A 200 -49.73 -8.66 -21.48
N ASP A 201 -49.10 -9.81 -21.75
CA ASP A 201 -48.59 -10.73 -20.72
C ASP A 201 -47.13 -10.44 -20.31
N LEU A 202 -46.34 -9.63 -21.04
CA LEU A 202 -44.94 -9.30 -20.69
C LEU A 202 -44.80 -8.02 -19.86
N VAL A 203 -45.74 -7.08 -20.00
CA VAL A 203 -45.68 -5.80 -19.27
C VAL A 203 -46.04 -5.97 -17.79
N GLY A 204 -46.85 -6.98 -17.45
CA GLY A 204 -47.15 -7.33 -16.06
C GLY A 204 -45.98 -7.96 -15.28
N PRO A 205 -45.32 -9.01 -15.80
CA PRO A 205 -44.26 -9.74 -15.09
C PRO A 205 -42.94 -8.99 -14.92
N MET A 206 -42.65 -7.97 -15.74
CA MET A 206 -41.49 -7.11 -15.49
C MET A 206 -41.58 -6.34 -14.17
N ILE A 207 -42.79 -6.22 -13.59
CA ILE A 207 -43.07 -5.51 -12.33
C ILE A 207 -43.11 -6.48 -11.13
N SER A 208 -43.21 -7.79 -11.31
CA SER A 208 -43.34 -8.76 -10.21
C SER A 208 -42.34 -9.91 -10.31
N GLY A 209 -41.30 -9.87 -9.46
CA GLY A 209 -40.16 -10.77 -9.54
C GLY A 209 -40.36 -12.23 -9.07
N ILE A 210 -39.34 -13.03 -9.42
CA ILE A 210 -38.83 -14.30 -8.84
C ILE A 210 -39.76 -15.51 -8.79
N GLN A 211 -41.09 -15.36 -8.70
CA GLN A 211 -42.01 -16.51 -8.86
C GLN A 211 -42.06 -17.06 -10.30
N ASP A 212 -41.59 -16.28 -11.27
CA ASP A 212 -41.61 -16.63 -12.69
C ASP A 212 -40.45 -17.50 -13.19
N VAL A 213 -39.50 -17.89 -12.33
CA VAL A 213 -38.39 -18.77 -12.74
C VAL A 213 -38.87 -20.21 -12.99
N ALA A 214 -39.91 -20.65 -12.27
CA ALA A 214 -40.52 -21.96 -12.48
C ALA A 214 -41.37 -22.00 -13.77
N THR A 215 -42.14 -20.94 -14.03
CA THR A 215 -42.94 -20.80 -15.27
C THR A 215 -42.05 -20.55 -16.49
N LEU A 216 -40.91 -19.87 -16.34
CA LEU A 216 -39.89 -19.76 -17.39
C LEU A 216 -39.28 -21.11 -17.77
N ASN A 217 -39.05 -22.01 -16.81
CA ASN A 217 -38.52 -23.34 -17.10
C ASN A 217 -39.53 -24.18 -17.89
N ASP A 218 -40.81 -24.11 -17.53
CA ASP A 218 -41.88 -24.82 -18.24
C ASP A 218 -42.09 -24.25 -19.65
N GLN A 219 -42.07 -22.92 -19.80
CA GLN A 219 -42.19 -22.25 -21.10
C GLN A 219 -40.98 -22.49 -22.00
N LEU A 220 -39.76 -22.51 -21.44
CA LEU A 220 -38.53 -22.78 -22.19
C LEU A 220 -38.47 -24.25 -22.65
N SER A 221 -38.94 -25.19 -21.81
CA SER A 221 -39.04 -26.61 -22.16
C SER A 221 -40.07 -26.87 -23.25
N GLU A 222 -41.20 -26.14 -23.21
CA GLU A 222 -42.25 -26.24 -24.23
C GLU A 222 -41.82 -25.62 -25.58
N GLU A 223 -41.15 -24.48 -25.55
CA GLU A 223 -40.65 -23.80 -26.76
C GLU A 223 -39.49 -24.55 -27.42
N MET A 224 -38.60 -25.16 -26.61
CA MET A 224 -37.59 -26.10 -27.13
C MET A 224 -38.24 -27.35 -27.71
N SER A 225 -39.25 -27.93 -27.04
CA SER A 225 -39.97 -29.10 -27.57
C SER A 225 -40.61 -28.82 -28.93
N ARG A 226 -41.23 -27.65 -29.11
CA ARG A 226 -41.80 -27.22 -30.40
C ARG A 226 -40.73 -27.01 -31.48
N SER A 227 -39.55 -26.50 -31.10
CA SER A 227 -38.43 -26.30 -32.02
C SER A 227 -37.77 -27.62 -32.46
N PHE A 228 -37.66 -28.61 -31.57
CA PHE A 228 -37.10 -29.93 -31.89
C PHE A 228 -38.07 -30.83 -32.68
N ASP A 229 -39.38 -30.68 -32.46
CA ASP A 229 -40.42 -31.40 -33.20
C ASP A 229 -40.41 -31.10 -34.72
N GLY A 230 -39.79 -30.00 -35.14
CA GLY A 230 -39.57 -29.65 -36.55
C GLY A 230 -38.31 -30.25 -37.18
N ILE A 231 -37.32 -30.68 -36.39
CA ILE A 231 -35.98 -31.06 -36.88
C ILE A 231 -35.79 -32.60 -36.86
N LEU A 232 -36.39 -33.32 -35.92
CA LEU A 232 -36.21 -34.78 -35.78
C LEU A 232 -37.55 -35.51 -35.58
N PRO A 233 -38.28 -35.86 -36.67
CA PRO A 233 -39.61 -36.47 -36.58
C PRO A 233 -39.63 -37.88 -35.97
N ALA A 234 -38.47 -38.55 -35.82
CA ALA A 234 -38.38 -39.90 -35.27
C ALA A 234 -38.53 -39.98 -33.73
N ILE A 235 -38.44 -38.85 -33.03
CA ILE A 235 -38.42 -38.79 -31.54
C ILE A 235 -39.78 -38.30 -30.98
N ARG A 236 -40.76 -38.09 -31.85
CA ARG A 236 -41.99 -37.30 -31.65
C ARG A 236 -42.96 -37.73 -30.54
N GLY A 237 -42.75 -38.86 -29.86
CA GLY A 237 -43.77 -39.44 -28.97
C GLY A 237 -43.34 -39.84 -27.57
N SER A 238 -42.04 -39.80 -27.24
CA SER A 238 -41.57 -40.31 -25.95
C SER A 238 -41.05 -39.17 -25.04
N PRO A 239 -41.73 -38.89 -23.92
CA PRO A 239 -41.29 -37.91 -22.93
C PRO A 239 -39.88 -38.18 -22.40
N PHE A 240 -39.47 -39.46 -22.40
CA PHE A 240 -38.15 -39.90 -21.97
C PHE A 240 -37.02 -39.36 -22.85
N TYR A 241 -37.15 -39.43 -24.18
CA TYR A 241 -36.14 -38.91 -25.11
C TYR A 241 -36.11 -37.38 -25.16
N ARG A 242 -37.26 -36.72 -24.96
CA ARG A 242 -37.33 -35.25 -24.80
C ARG A 242 -36.59 -34.78 -23.54
N GLY A 243 -36.78 -35.49 -22.42
CA GLY A 243 -36.02 -35.24 -21.18
C GLY A 243 -34.51 -35.42 -21.39
N ILE A 244 -34.09 -36.52 -22.02
CA ILE A 244 -32.67 -36.79 -22.29
C ILE A 244 -32.05 -35.73 -23.21
N LEU A 245 -32.72 -35.31 -24.28
CA LEU A 245 -32.26 -34.25 -25.19
C LEU A 245 -32.18 -32.89 -24.48
N PHE A 246 -33.15 -32.56 -23.63
CA PHE A 246 -33.11 -31.35 -22.81
C PHE A 246 -31.92 -31.37 -21.85
N TYR A 247 -31.66 -32.48 -21.16
CA TYR A 247 -30.49 -32.62 -20.30
C TYR A 247 -29.18 -32.67 -21.10
N LEU A 248 -29.13 -33.26 -22.29
CA LEU A 248 -27.93 -33.26 -23.15
C LEU A 248 -27.65 -31.90 -23.79
N ILE A 249 -28.65 -31.06 -24.04
CA ILE A 249 -28.45 -29.76 -24.69
C ILE A 249 -28.30 -28.64 -23.66
N LEU A 250 -28.98 -28.75 -22.51
CA LEU A 250 -28.91 -27.75 -21.46
C LEU A 250 -27.83 -28.10 -20.42
N LEU A 251 -27.84 -29.35 -19.93
CA LEU A 251 -26.96 -29.79 -18.84
C LEU A 251 -25.55 -30.12 -19.34
N PHE A 252 -25.36 -30.62 -20.57
CA PHE A 252 -24.03 -30.94 -21.08
C PHE A 252 -23.16 -29.69 -21.28
N PRO A 253 -23.62 -28.59 -21.93
CA PRO A 253 -22.82 -27.37 -22.00
C PRO A 253 -22.59 -26.75 -20.63
N LEU A 254 -23.57 -26.82 -19.72
CA LEU A 254 -23.41 -26.37 -18.33
C LEU A 254 -22.38 -27.23 -17.56
N PHE A 255 -22.36 -28.55 -17.78
CA PHE A 255 -21.37 -29.46 -17.18
C PHE A 255 -19.99 -29.27 -17.80
N LEU A 256 -19.90 -28.97 -19.09
CA LEU A 256 -18.65 -28.71 -19.80
C LEU A 256 -18.07 -27.36 -19.39
N VAL A 257 -18.90 -26.32 -19.30
CA VAL A 257 -18.53 -25.00 -18.75
C VAL A 257 -18.16 -25.12 -17.27
N SER A 258 -18.93 -25.87 -16.46
CA SER A 258 -18.63 -26.09 -15.04
C SER A 258 -17.33 -26.87 -14.83
N ASN A 259 -17.07 -27.91 -15.62
CA ASN A 259 -15.79 -28.63 -15.58
C ASN A 259 -14.62 -27.77 -16.06
N VAL A 260 -14.81 -26.99 -17.12
CA VAL A 260 -13.79 -26.04 -17.61
C VAL A 260 -13.53 -24.98 -16.54
N VAL A 261 -14.56 -24.41 -15.91
CA VAL A 261 -14.43 -23.44 -14.81
C VAL A 261 -13.82 -24.08 -13.56
N HIS A 262 -14.12 -25.33 -13.25
CA HIS A 262 -13.54 -26.07 -12.11
C HIS A 262 -12.07 -26.41 -12.36
N GLN A 263 -11.72 -26.88 -13.56
CA GLN A 263 -10.34 -27.11 -14.00
C GLN A 263 -9.54 -25.80 -14.02
N ILE A 264 -10.12 -24.73 -14.57
CA ILE A 264 -9.53 -23.38 -14.57
C ILE A 264 -9.36 -22.89 -13.13
N ARG A 265 -10.33 -23.05 -12.23
CA ARG A 265 -10.20 -22.70 -10.79
C ARG A 265 -9.14 -23.49 -10.06
N LYS A 266 -9.04 -24.80 -10.31
CA LYS A 266 -8.03 -25.67 -9.71
C LYS A 266 -6.61 -25.32 -10.18
N HIS A 267 -6.46 -24.74 -11.36
CA HIS A 267 -5.18 -24.41 -11.99
C HIS A 267 -4.91 -22.90 -12.14
N LEU A 268 -5.83 -22.03 -11.71
CA LEU A 268 -5.78 -20.58 -11.90
C LEU A 268 -4.57 -19.93 -11.21
N GLY A 269 -4.10 -20.49 -10.09
CA GLY A 269 -2.87 -20.05 -9.42
C GLY A 269 -1.57 -20.41 -10.17
N ARG A 270 -1.65 -21.17 -11.28
CA ARG A 270 -0.50 -21.59 -12.10
C ARG A 270 -0.55 -21.09 -13.55
N LEU A 271 -1.62 -20.39 -13.94
CA LEU A 271 -1.76 -19.90 -15.32
C LEU A 271 -0.86 -18.69 -15.54
N THR A 272 0.20 -18.89 -16.33
CA THR A 272 1.07 -17.80 -16.76
C THR A 272 0.36 -16.85 -17.74
N VAL A 273 0.94 -15.67 -17.99
CA VAL A 273 0.43 -14.70 -18.98
C VAL A 273 0.26 -15.33 -20.37
N ALA A 274 1.16 -16.24 -20.76
CA ALA A 274 1.08 -16.97 -22.04
C ALA A 274 -0.20 -17.81 -22.17
N HIS A 275 -0.66 -18.44 -21.09
CA HIS A 275 -1.91 -19.21 -21.11
C HIS A 275 -3.12 -18.30 -21.30
N HIS A 276 -3.11 -17.12 -20.69
CA HIS A 276 -4.19 -16.13 -20.87
C HIS A 276 -4.24 -15.60 -22.30
N ILE A 277 -3.08 -15.37 -22.91
CA ILE A 277 -2.97 -14.98 -24.32
C ILE A 277 -3.50 -16.10 -25.21
N PHE A 278 -3.09 -17.35 -24.99
CA PHE A 278 -3.60 -18.50 -25.73
C PHE A 278 -5.12 -18.64 -25.65
N LEU A 279 -5.69 -18.62 -24.43
CA LEU A 279 -7.13 -18.75 -24.23
C LEU A 279 -7.92 -17.58 -24.85
N SER A 280 -7.38 -16.36 -24.80
CA SER A 280 -8.02 -15.19 -25.40
C SER A 280 -8.01 -15.27 -26.93
N ASN A 281 -6.88 -15.68 -27.53
CA ASN A 281 -6.80 -15.91 -28.98
C ASN A 281 -7.76 -17.02 -29.42
N LEU A 282 -7.86 -18.12 -28.66
CA LEU A 282 -8.79 -19.22 -28.96
C LEU A 282 -10.24 -18.74 -28.88
N TYR A 283 -10.58 -17.97 -27.83
CA TYR A 283 -11.88 -17.36 -27.67
C TYR A 283 -12.27 -16.49 -28.87
N PHE A 284 -11.41 -15.54 -29.26
CA PHE A 284 -11.69 -14.66 -30.40
C PHE A 284 -11.75 -15.44 -31.71
N SER A 285 -10.91 -16.45 -31.91
CA SER A 285 -10.95 -17.29 -33.11
C SER A 285 -12.28 -18.03 -33.24
N VAL A 286 -12.73 -18.71 -32.17
CA VAL A 286 -14.02 -19.42 -32.17
C VAL A 286 -15.19 -18.46 -32.34
N LEU A 287 -15.16 -17.32 -31.65
CA LEU A 287 -16.21 -16.31 -31.78
C LEU A 287 -16.34 -15.83 -33.22
N PHE A 288 -15.22 -15.42 -33.84
CA PHE A 288 -15.24 -14.92 -35.21
C PHE A 288 -15.55 -16.01 -36.23
N LEU A 289 -15.20 -17.28 -35.95
CA LEU A 289 -15.65 -18.42 -36.75
C LEU A 289 -17.17 -18.55 -36.72
N VAL A 290 -17.78 -18.47 -35.53
CA VAL A 290 -19.24 -18.51 -35.39
C VAL A 290 -19.88 -17.31 -36.09
N CYS A 291 -19.34 -16.09 -35.93
CA CYS A 291 -19.84 -14.91 -36.63
C CYS A 291 -19.73 -15.06 -38.16
N PHE A 292 -18.64 -15.64 -38.64
CA PHE A 292 -18.43 -15.91 -40.07
C PHE A 292 -19.43 -16.93 -40.60
N LEU A 293 -19.58 -18.09 -39.94
CA LEU A 293 -20.51 -19.16 -40.35
C LEU A 293 -21.96 -18.66 -40.35
N MET A 294 -22.36 -17.90 -39.32
CA MET A 294 -23.70 -17.32 -39.24
C MET A 294 -23.91 -16.27 -40.33
N SER A 295 -22.91 -15.42 -40.60
CA SER A 295 -23.00 -14.42 -41.68
C SER A 295 -23.07 -15.08 -43.07
N ALA A 296 -22.29 -16.14 -43.28
CA ALA A 296 -22.28 -16.91 -44.52
C ALA A 296 -23.61 -17.64 -44.74
N SER A 297 -24.17 -18.25 -43.70
CA SER A 297 -25.46 -18.96 -43.75
C SER A 297 -26.62 -18.01 -44.06
N THR A 298 -26.63 -16.83 -43.44
CA THR A 298 -27.68 -15.81 -43.61
C THR A 298 -27.48 -14.90 -44.83
N ARG A 299 -26.30 -14.94 -45.46
CA ARG A 299 -25.85 -13.99 -46.51
C ARG A 299 -25.96 -12.52 -46.09
N GLN A 300 -25.92 -12.25 -44.80
CA GLN A 300 -26.00 -10.91 -44.20
C GLN A 300 -24.92 -10.79 -43.13
N VAL A 301 -24.50 -9.56 -42.81
CA VAL A 301 -23.55 -9.34 -41.71
C VAL A 301 -24.27 -9.64 -40.39
N ILE A 302 -23.82 -10.67 -39.66
CA ILE A 302 -24.51 -11.14 -38.46
C ILE A 302 -24.68 -10.04 -37.40
N PHE A 303 -23.76 -9.08 -37.32
CA PHE A 303 -23.86 -7.95 -36.39
C PHE A 303 -25.04 -7.03 -36.71
N HIS A 304 -25.35 -6.81 -37.99
CA HIS A 304 -26.53 -6.04 -38.37
C HIS A 304 -27.82 -6.79 -38.00
N VAL A 305 -27.87 -8.10 -38.28
CA VAL A 305 -29.01 -8.96 -37.93
C VAL A 305 -29.21 -9.02 -36.41
N PHE A 306 -28.13 -9.13 -35.65
CA PHE A 306 -28.18 -9.20 -34.19
C PHE A 306 -28.67 -7.87 -33.60
N ARG A 307 -28.11 -6.74 -34.02
CA ARG A 307 -28.56 -5.40 -33.58
C ARG A 307 -30.04 -5.18 -33.83
N HIS A 308 -30.52 -5.47 -35.03
CA HIS A 308 -31.93 -5.24 -35.38
C HIS A 308 -32.91 -6.16 -34.65
N ARG A 309 -32.46 -7.34 -34.20
CA ARG A 309 -33.30 -8.28 -33.42
C ARG A 309 -33.26 -8.00 -31.92
N ASN A 310 -32.12 -7.55 -31.41
CA ASN A 310 -31.90 -7.28 -29.99
C ASN A 310 -30.79 -6.25 -29.81
N GLU A 311 -31.15 -4.97 -29.86
CA GLU A 311 -30.21 -3.84 -29.83
C GLU A 311 -29.41 -3.79 -28.52
N ALA A 312 -30.10 -3.80 -27.37
CA ALA A 312 -29.45 -3.78 -26.06
C ALA A 312 -28.50 -4.99 -25.85
N GLY A 313 -28.91 -6.18 -26.31
CA GLY A 313 -28.07 -7.37 -26.27
C GLY A 313 -26.82 -7.26 -27.15
N PHE A 314 -26.95 -6.65 -28.33
CA PHE A 314 -25.83 -6.39 -29.23
C PHE A 314 -24.86 -5.35 -28.66
N GLU A 315 -25.36 -4.26 -28.08
CA GLU A 315 -24.53 -3.23 -27.44
C GLU A 315 -23.73 -3.80 -26.27
N ALA A 316 -24.38 -4.56 -25.39
CA ALA A 316 -23.72 -5.24 -24.28
C ALA A 316 -22.66 -6.23 -24.78
N PHE A 317 -22.98 -6.99 -25.84
CA PHE A 317 -22.03 -7.88 -26.49
C PHE A 317 -20.81 -7.10 -26.99
N VAL A 318 -21.00 -6.05 -27.79
CA VAL A 318 -19.90 -5.24 -28.36
C VAL A 318 -19.03 -4.61 -27.26
N LEU A 319 -19.64 -4.08 -26.20
CA LEU A 319 -18.93 -3.48 -25.06
C LEU A 319 -18.06 -4.49 -24.33
N ILE A 320 -18.63 -5.64 -23.94
CA ILE A 320 -17.89 -6.71 -23.23
C ILE A 320 -16.72 -7.20 -24.09
N HIS A 321 -16.97 -7.44 -25.38
CA HIS A 321 -15.94 -7.93 -26.29
C HIS A 321 -14.82 -6.91 -26.52
N PHE A 322 -15.16 -5.63 -26.59
CA PHE A 322 -14.16 -4.57 -26.71
C PHE A 322 -13.27 -4.49 -25.47
N ILE A 323 -13.85 -4.58 -24.26
CA ILE A 323 -13.08 -4.63 -23.01
C ILE A 323 -12.15 -5.85 -22.99
N LEU A 324 -12.65 -7.03 -23.38
CA LEU A 324 -11.84 -8.24 -23.48
C LEU A 324 -10.69 -8.08 -24.49
N LEU A 325 -10.94 -7.39 -25.61
CA LEU A 325 -9.95 -7.15 -26.64
C LEU A 325 -8.88 -6.14 -26.19
N LEU A 326 -9.25 -5.09 -25.47
CA LEU A 326 -8.30 -4.16 -24.84
C LEU A 326 -7.42 -4.87 -23.81
N ARG A 327 -8.01 -5.71 -22.95
CA ARG A 327 -7.27 -6.56 -22.02
C ARG A 327 -6.29 -7.46 -22.77
N HIS A 328 -6.72 -8.06 -23.88
CA HIS A 328 -5.88 -8.94 -24.69
C HIS A 328 -4.68 -8.21 -25.29
N VAL A 329 -4.90 -7.01 -25.85
CA VAL A 329 -3.81 -6.13 -26.31
C VAL A 329 -2.84 -5.81 -25.18
N ALA A 330 -3.34 -5.47 -23.98
CA ALA A 330 -2.50 -5.18 -22.83
C ALA A 330 -1.64 -6.38 -22.40
N LEU A 331 -2.17 -7.60 -22.47
CA LEU A 331 -1.40 -8.83 -22.18
C LEU A 331 -0.27 -9.04 -23.20
N HIS A 332 -0.53 -8.81 -24.49
CA HIS A 332 0.49 -8.87 -25.54
C HIS A 332 1.59 -7.83 -25.34
N LEU A 333 1.24 -6.59 -25.00
CA LEU A 333 2.20 -5.53 -24.68
C LEU A 333 3.05 -5.85 -23.45
N LEU A 334 2.43 -6.42 -22.41
CA LEU A 334 3.13 -6.86 -21.21
C LEU A 334 4.13 -7.99 -21.55
N LEU A 335 3.71 -8.97 -22.35
CA LEU A 335 4.59 -10.06 -22.77
C LEU A 335 5.75 -9.54 -23.63
N LEU A 336 5.47 -8.66 -24.59
CA LEU A 336 6.48 -8.00 -25.42
C LEU A 336 7.52 -7.24 -24.58
N SER A 337 7.06 -6.53 -23.54
CA SER A 337 7.95 -5.79 -22.64
C SER A 337 8.91 -6.71 -21.86
N ALA A 338 8.48 -7.96 -21.59
CA ALA A 338 9.21 -8.94 -20.81
C ALA A 338 10.18 -9.78 -21.66
N SER A 339 9.77 -10.24 -22.85
CA SER A 339 10.57 -11.15 -23.70
C SER A 339 11.43 -10.44 -24.74
N ARG A 340 11.02 -9.26 -25.23
CA ARG A 340 11.69 -8.48 -26.30
C ARG A 340 11.97 -9.26 -27.59
N GLU A 341 11.21 -10.32 -27.87
CA GLU A 341 11.36 -11.11 -29.10
C GLU A 341 10.63 -10.45 -30.29
N THR A 342 11.17 -10.61 -31.50
CA THR A 342 10.58 -10.03 -32.73
C THR A 342 9.23 -10.65 -33.08
N GLN A 343 9.03 -11.92 -32.73
CA GLN A 343 7.76 -12.62 -32.90
C GLN A 343 6.65 -12.00 -32.04
N GLU A 344 6.97 -11.66 -30.80
CA GLU A 344 6.07 -11.01 -29.85
C GLU A 344 5.65 -9.63 -30.32
N LEU A 345 6.60 -8.91 -30.95
CA LEU A 345 6.33 -7.62 -31.55
C LEU A 345 5.35 -7.75 -32.72
N ALA A 346 5.56 -8.73 -33.60
CA ALA A 346 4.70 -8.99 -34.75
C ALA A 346 3.28 -9.36 -34.29
N GLU A 347 3.14 -10.30 -33.34
CA GLU A 347 1.83 -10.69 -32.79
C GLU A 347 1.12 -9.50 -32.12
N SER A 348 1.84 -8.73 -31.29
CA SER A 348 1.29 -7.55 -30.62
C SER A 348 0.80 -6.49 -31.62
N PHE A 349 1.59 -6.24 -32.66
CA PHE A 349 1.22 -5.32 -33.73
C PHE A 349 -0.03 -5.81 -34.48
N THR A 350 -0.07 -7.09 -34.87
CA THR A 350 -1.21 -7.68 -35.58
C THR A 350 -2.49 -7.64 -34.75
N VAL A 351 -2.43 -7.98 -33.46
CA VAL A 351 -3.59 -7.92 -32.55
C VAL A 351 -4.05 -6.47 -32.36
N THR A 352 -3.12 -5.52 -32.26
CA THR A 352 -3.45 -4.09 -32.16
C THR A 352 -4.15 -3.57 -33.41
N VAL A 353 -3.69 -3.96 -34.61
CA VAL A 353 -4.36 -3.62 -35.88
C VAL A 353 -5.77 -4.20 -35.93
N CYS A 354 -5.97 -5.46 -35.50
CA CYS A 354 -7.30 -6.06 -35.42
C CYS A 354 -8.20 -5.32 -34.42
N ALA A 355 -7.65 -4.93 -33.27
CA ALA A 355 -8.38 -4.18 -32.25
C ALA A 355 -8.79 -2.78 -32.74
N LEU A 356 -7.89 -2.07 -33.43
CA LEU A 356 -8.19 -0.78 -34.03
C LEU A 356 -9.25 -0.91 -35.13
N HIS A 357 -9.14 -1.93 -35.98
CA HIS A 357 -10.13 -2.18 -37.02
C HIS A 357 -11.51 -2.52 -36.44
N PHE A 358 -11.56 -3.33 -35.37
CA PHE A 358 -12.80 -3.61 -34.64
C PHE A 358 -13.37 -2.34 -33.98
N PHE A 359 -12.50 -1.51 -33.38
CA PHE A 359 -12.91 -0.24 -32.79
C PHE A 359 -13.58 0.69 -33.80
N VAL A 360 -12.94 0.89 -34.96
CA VAL A 360 -13.42 1.82 -35.99
C VAL A 360 -14.70 1.32 -36.67
N ASN A 361 -14.82 0.02 -36.95
CA ASN A 361 -15.90 -0.53 -37.79
C ASN A 361 -17.05 -1.17 -37.00
N VAL A 362 -16.86 -1.48 -35.71
CA VAL A 362 -17.87 -2.15 -34.90
C VAL A 362 -18.18 -1.33 -33.65
N PHE A 363 -17.18 -1.10 -32.79
CA PHE A 363 -17.43 -0.46 -31.48
C PHE A 363 -17.90 0.99 -31.63
N LYS A 364 -17.12 1.85 -32.30
CA LYS A 364 -17.44 3.27 -32.44
C LYS A 364 -18.80 3.48 -33.12
N PRO A 365 -19.15 2.85 -34.27
CA PRO A 365 -20.46 2.97 -34.87
C PRO A 365 -21.58 2.55 -33.91
N THR A 366 -21.42 1.43 -33.21
CA THR A 366 -22.43 0.93 -32.27
C THR A 366 -22.71 1.95 -31.17
N MET A 367 -21.67 2.55 -30.57
CA MET A 367 -21.81 3.53 -29.48
C MET A 367 -22.32 4.91 -29.94
N VAL A 368 -22.35 5.20 -31.24
CA VAL A 368 -22.93 6.44 -31.80
C VAL A 368 -24.24 6.16 -32.54
N ASP A 369 -24.89 5.04 -32.22
CA ASP A 369 -26.16 4.60 -32.79
C ASP A 369 -26.16 4.45 -34.31
N ARG A 370 -25.01 4.06 -34.88
CA ARG A 370 -24.85 3.74 -36.30
C ARG A 370 -24.60 2.25 -36.50
N ASP A 371 -25.09 1.70 -37.60
CA ASP A 371 -24.87 0.29 -37.91
C ASP A 371 -23.38 -0.05 -38.06
N PRO A 372 -22.94 -1.23 -37.58
CA PRO A 372 -21.58 -1.68 -37.74
C PRO A 372 -21.26 -1.91 -39.23
N THR A 373 -20.14 -1.38 -39.69
CA THR A 373 -19.73 -1.37 -41.11
C THR A 373 -18.84 -2.54 -41.51
N SER A 374 -18.68 -3.55 -40.64
CA SER A 374 -17.76 -4.67 -40.89
C SER A 374 -18.28 -5.60 -41.98
N ALA A 375 -17.45 -5.85 -43.00
CA ALA A 375 -17.71 -6.86 -44.02
C ALA A 375 -17.58 -8.29 -43.46
N ILE A 376 -18.26 -9.26 -44.09
CA ILE A 376 -18.24 -10.69 -43.70
C ILE A 376 -16.81 -11.26 -43.67
N TRP A 377 -15.99 -10.86 -44.64
CA TRP A 377 -14.60 -11.32 -44.76
C TRP A 377 -13.71 -10.91 -43.59
N ASN A 378 -14.06 -9.84 -42.87
CA ASN A 378 -13.31 -9.42 -41.70
C ASN A 378 -13.41 -10.47 -40.59
N PHE A 379 -14.55 -11.17 -40.45
CA PHE A 379 -14.69 -12.26 -39.49
C PHE A 379 -13.77 -13.44 -39.82
N ALA A 380 -13.69 -13.82 -41.11
CA ALA A 380 -12.76 -14.84 -41.56
C ALA A 380 -11.30 -14.42 -41.29
N PHE A 381 -10.94 -13.17 -41.60
CA PHE A 381 -9.61 -12.63 -41.34
C PHE A 381 -9.24 -12.69 -39.86
N TYR A 382 -10.12 -12.20 -38.97
CA TYR A 382 -9.88 -12.26 -37.53
C TYR A 382 -9.76 -13.70 -37.03
N CYS A 383 -10.67 -14.59 -37.48
CA CYS A 383 -10.62 -16.00 -37.13
C CYS A 383 -9.26 -16.63 -37.47
N ILE A 384 -8.74 -16.35 -38.67
CA ILE A 384 -7.44 -16.85 -39.14
C ILE A 384 -6.31 -16.25 -38.30
N VAL A 385 -6.28 -14.94 -38.11
CA VAL A 385 -5.22 -14.26 -37.33
C VAL A 385 -5.16 -14.81 -35.90
N PHE A 386 -6.28 -14.78 -35.18
CA PHE A 386 -6.33 -15.28 -33.80
C PHE A 386 -6.10 -16.79 -33.73
N GLY A 387 -6.54 -17.55 -34.75
CA GLY A 387 -6.30 -18.99 -34.86
C GLY A 387 -4.82 -19.32 -35.03
N LEU A 388 -4.12 -18.64 -35.94
CA LEU A 388 -2.69 -18.83 -36.18
C LEU A 388 -1.85 -18.48 -34.95
N ILE A 389 -2.16 -17.36 -34.29
CA ILE A 389 -1.50 -17.00 -33.02
C ILE A 389 -1.78 -18.08 -31.96
N SER A 390 -3.01 -18.59 -31.86
CA SER A 390 -3.34 -19.68 -30.92
C SER A 390 -2.53 -20.94 -31.17
N ILE A 391 -2.40 -21.37 -32.44
CA ILE A 391 -1.61 -22.55 -32.82
C ILE A 391 -0.14 -22.36 -32.45
N ASN A 392 0.41 -21.18 -32.75
CA ASN A 392 1.78 -20.83 -32.39
C ASN A 392 2.01 -20.82 -30.86
N ARG A 393 1.05 -20.34 -30.07
CA ARG A 393 1.16 -20.38 -28.61
C ARG A 393 0.97 -21.77 -28.01
N ALA A 394 0.14 -22.61 -28.62
CA ALA A 394 -0.04 -23.98 -28.18
C ALA A 394 1.28 -24.78 -28.25
N SER A 395 2.06 -24.62 -29.32
CA SER A 395 3.34 -25.33 -29.48
C SER A 395 4.38 -24.89 -28.42
N LEU A 396 4.39 -23.61 -28.06
CA LEU A 396 5.28 -23.05 -27.02
C LEU A 396 4.87 -23.49 -25.61
N ILE A 397 3.57 -23.52 -25.31
CA ILE A 397 3.09 -24.00 -24.00
C ILE A 397 3.36 -25.50 -23.84
N GLN A 398 3.20 -26.28 -24.91
CA GLN A 398 3.52 -27.71 -24.90
C GLN A 398 5.02 -27.95 -24.66
N SER A 399 5.91 -27.19 -25.31
CA SER A 399 7.36 -27.34 -25.08
C SER A 399 7.78 -26.96 -23.66
N TRP A 400 7.13 -25.98 -23.03
CA TRP A 400 7.36 -25.63 -21.62
C TRP A 400 6.89 -26.71 -20.64
N SER A 401 5.77 -27.38 -20.95
CA SER A 401 5.28 -28.50 -20.14
C SER A 401 6.26 -29.68 -20.14
N PHE A 402 6.88 -29.99 -21.28
CA PHE A 402 7.89 -31.07 -21.39
C PHE A 402 9.21 -30.75 -20.70
N ALA A 403 9.72 -29.52 -20.82
CA ALA A 403 10.97 -29.10 -20.15
C ALA A 403 10.87 -29.13 -18.60
N SER A 404 9.67 -28.88 -18.06
CA SER A 404 9.42 -28.96 -16.61
C SER A 404 9.32 -30.40 -16.07
N TRP A 405 9.11 -31.40 -16.94
CA TRP A 405 9.07 -32.82 -16.57
C TRP A 405 10.43 -33.51 -16.74
N SER A 406 11.29 -33.05 -17.65
CA SER A 406 12.62 -33.61 -17.89
C SER A 406 13.69 -33.20 -16.87
N THR A 407 13.38 -32.30 -15.93
CA THR A 407 14.31 -31.84 -14.88
C THR A 407 14.10 -32.54 -13.54
N VAL A 408 13.19 -33.52 -13.45
CA VAL A 408 13.16 -34.45 -12.33
C VAL A 408 14.16 -35.58 -12.65
N GLU A 409 15.44 -35.33 -12.43
CA GLU A 409 16.42 -36.42 -12.33
C GLU A 409 15.93 -37.40 -11.26
N PRO A 410 15.82 -38.71 -11.53
CA PRO A 410 15.58 -39.67 -10.48
C PRO A 410 16.77 -39.58 -9.52
N ALA A 411 16.51 -39.21 -8.27
CA ALA A 411 17.50 -39.25 -7.21
C ALA A 411 18.20 -40.61 -7.28
N SER A 412 19.47 -40.60 -7.70
CA SER A 412 20.30 -41.79 -7.75
C SER A 412 20.36 -42.33 -6.33
N SER A 413 19.78 -43.51 -6.12
CA SER A 413 19.92 -44.23 -4.87
C SER A 413 21.37 -44.66 -4.76
N THR A 414 22.20 -43.88 -4.08
CA THR A 414 23.43 -44.38 -3.47
C THR A 414 23.03 -45.31 -2.33
N LYS A 415 22.70 -46.55 -2.67
CA LYS A 415 22.90 -47.66 -1.74
C LYS A 415 24.40 -47.82 -1.61
N GLY A 416 24.90 -47.54 -0.41
CA GLY A 416 26.27 -47.85 -0.04
C GLY A 416 26.49 -49.35 -0.03
N ASP A 417 27.71 -49.72 -0.43
CA ASP A 417 28.46 -50.84 0.12
C ASP A 417 29.84 -50.29 0.53
#